data_AF-A0A9X4KFN8-F1
#
_entry.id   AF-A0A9X4KFN8-F1
#
_cell.length_a   1.000
_cell.length_b   1.000
_cell.length_c   1.000
_cell.angle_alpha   90.00
_cell.angle_beta   90.00
_cell.angle_gamma   90.00
#
_symmetry.space_group_name_H-M   'P 1'
#
loop_
_entity.id
_entity.type
_entity.pdbx_description
1 polymer ?
#
loop_
_entity_poly.entity_id
_entity_poly.type
_entity_poly.pdbx_seq_one_letter_code
_entity_poly.pdbx_strand_id
1 'polypeptide(L)'
;MTDLEAVTADLGHVAIGYAEGEGPTGVTKNVVLPTASANETNVAWSSNNPKVIDAATGKVTRPSFEAGDAAVTLTATVTKGVVKQTKTFLVNVLKLAESGGSNGGNNGGNNGGGTDQPAQPSEQAGWRIDPAAGGTISGAGASIRFPAGVFPEAFRTYVATLPEDAAGKLPGAQRRVSRVYDITKSAAGIFLKPVTITLPFDSARLDPKADTVAVYWLNEVTGEWVPLDNASIDWTRGKVSGETIHFTKFAVLTVPGQLPSGQPLPAFSDISGHWAEASILTIVGQGYVKGYPDGKFRPNAKVTRAEFVQLIVRAFGIAEANAKTGAFADTANHWARGAIAAAHAAGIVDGYEDRTFRPDDPITREQMAVMTARAMKLQPAAAGGKDTVFTDRADIADWALPSVLAASENGLFVGYQGAFRPHAYATRAETVETLRRAIALRTP
;
A
#
# COMPACT_ATOMS: atom_id res chain seq x y z
N MET A 1 -24.66 -11.32 8.70
CA MET A 1 -23.20 -11.32 8.55
C MET A 1 -22.78 -12.72 8.11
N THR A 2 -22.10 -12.82 6.97
CA THR A 2 -21.55 -14.09 6.47
C THR A 2 -20.35 -14.54 7.32
N ASP A 3 -19.94 -15.80 7.22
CA ASP A 3 -18.77 -16.31 7.96
C ASP A 3 -17.49 -15.55 7.63
N LEU A 4 -17.31 -15.10 6.38
CA LEU A 4 -16.17 -14.29 5.94
C LEU A 4 -16.24 -12.84 6.46
N GLU A 5 -17.42 -12.22 6.46
CA GLU A 5 -17.61 -10.89 7.06
C GLU A 5 -17.31 -10.93 8.56
N ALA A 6 -17.75 -11.99 9.24
CA ALA A 6 -17.47 -12.22 10.65
C ALA A 6 -15.96 -12.41 10.89
N VAL A 7 -15.30 -13.29 10.13
CA VAL A 7 -13.85 -13.54 10.23
C VAL A 7 -13.02 -12.30 9.91
N THR A 8 -13.36 -11.55 8.87
CA THR A 8 -12.61 -10.36 8.44
C THR A 8 -12.79 -9.21 9.43
N ALA A 9 -14.03 -8.96 9.87
CA ALA A 9 -14.30 -7.96 10.90
C ALA A 9 -13.53 -8.32 12.17
N ASP A 10 -13.66 -9.56 12.64
CA ASP A 10 -12.99 -10.02 13.85
C ASP A 10 -11.45 -10.00 13.71
N LEU A 11 -10.87 -10.41 12.58
CA LEU A 11 -9.43 -10.33 12.30
C LEU A 11 -8.90 -8.88 12.35
N GLY A 12 -9.70 -7.93 11.86
CA GLY A 12 -9.42 -6.50 11.98
C GLY A 12 -9.35 -6.04 13.44
N HIS A 13 -10.16 -6.65 14.31
CA HIS A 13 -10.20 -6.37 15.75
C HIS A 13 -9.26 -7.23 16.59
N VAL A 14 -8.70 -8.33 16.05
CA VAL A 14 -7.71 -9.12 16.78
C VAL A 14 -6.50 -8.26 17.09
N ALA A 15 -6.21 -8.16 18.39
CA ALA A 15 -5.06 -7.50 18.95
C ALA A 15 -4.56 -8.31 20.15
N ILE A 16 -3.25 -8.25 20.38
CA ILE A 16 -2.65 -8.78 21.61
C ILE A 16 -2.92 -7.77 22.73
N GLY A 17 -3.46 -8.25 23.85
CA GLY A 17 -3.54 -7.46 25.07
C GLY A 17 -2.22 -7.51 25.82
N TYR A 18 -1.66 -6.33 26.12
CA TYR A 18 -0.44 -6.20 26.91
C TYR A 18 -0.77 -5.73 28.33
N ALA A 19 0.11 -6.00 29.28
CA ALA A 19 -0.01 -5.44 30.62
C ALA A 19 0.10 -3.91 30.58
N GLU A 20 -0.44 -3.24 31.60
CA GLU A 20 -0.36 -1.78 31.70
C GLU A 20 1.10 -1.29 31.62
N GLY A 21 1.37 -0.38 30.68
CA GLY A 21 2.70 0.15 30.41
C GLY A 21 3.58 -0.71 29.48
N GLU A 22 3.11 -1.86 29.01
CA GLU A 22 3.82 -2.73 28.05
C GLU A 22 3.24 -2.62 26.64
N GLY A 23 4.03 -3.07 25.65
CA GLY A 23 3.67 -3.08 24.24
C GLY A 23 4.51 -4.09 23.46
N PRO A 24 4.32 -4.19 22.13
CA PRO A 24 4.94 -5.24 21.31
C PRO A 24 6.48 -5.25 21.33
N THR A 25 7.15 -4.20 21.79
CA THR A 25 8.63 -4.11 21.81
C THR A 25 9.25 -4.30 23.20
N GLY A 26 8.44 -4.45 24.26
CA GLY A 26 8.90 -4.45 25.63
C GLY A 26 7.99 -5.26 26.55
N VAL A 27 7.85 -6.56 26.26
CA VAL A 27 7.00 -7.47 27.04
C VAL A 27 7.79 -8.10 28.17
N THR A 28 7.29 -7.99 29.40
CA THR A 28 7.87 -8.67 30.58
C THR A 28 6.86 -9.53 31.32
N LYS A 29 5.57 -9.28 31.09
CA LYS A 29 4.44 -10.01 31.69
C LYS A 29 3.72 -10.84 30.64
N ASN A 30 2.84 -11.72 31.10
CA ASN A 30 1.99 -12.51 30.21
C ASN A 30 1.15 -11.60 29.30
N VAL A 31 0.96 -12.03 28.07
CA VAL A 31 0.08 -11.36 27.09
C VAL A 31 -1.30 -11.99 27.11
N VAL A 32 -2.32 -11.23 26.73
CA VAL A 32 -3.69 -11.73 26.57
C VAL A 32 -3.94 -11.99 25.09
N LEU A 33 -4.23 -13.25 24.77
CA LEU A 33 -4.53 -13.70 23.41
C LEU A 33 -6.03 -14.04 23.35
N PRO A 34 -6.87 -13.18 22.74
CA PRO A 34 -8.30 -13.45 22.66
C PRO A 34 -8.55 -14.71 21.83
N THR A 35 -9.42 -15.60 22.32
CA THR A 35 -9.79 -16.86 21.64
C THR A 35 -11.16 -16.84 20.98
N ALA A 36 -11.92 -15.77 21.21
CA ALA A 36 -13.24 -15.55 20.66
C ALA A 36 -13.43 -14.05 20.39
N SER A 37 -14.38 -13.74 19.51
CA SER A 37 -14.67 -12.37 19.09
C SER A 37 -16.15 -12.18 18.79
N ALA A 38 -16.55 -10.92 18.56
CA ALA A 38 -17.93 -10.47 18.64
C ALA A 38 -18.89 -11.14 17.65
N ASN A 39 -18.39 -11.72 16.55
CA ASN A 39 -19.21 -12.26 15.48
C ASN A 39 -19.24 -13.81 15.46
N GLU A 40 -19.13 -14.45 16.63
CA GLU A 40 -19.11 -15.92 16.79
C GLU A 40 -17.98 -16.63 16.03
N THR A 41 -16.85 -15.95 15.82
CA THR A 41 -15.65 -16.55 15.24
C THR A 41 -14.72 -17.06 16.35
N ASN A 42 -13.91 -18.06 16.02
CA ASN A 42 -12.87 -18.62 16.90
C ASN A 42 -11.51 -18.06 16.51
N VAL A 43 -10.71 -17.66 17.49
CA VAL A 43 -9.34 -17.20 17.25
C VAL A 43 -8.36 -18.20 17.85
N ALA A 44 -7.58 -18.85 16.98
CA ALA A 44 -6.51 -19.76 17.37
C ALA A 44 -5.15 -19.05 17.22
N TRP A 45 -4.24 -19.28 18.15
CA TRP A 45 -2.92 -18.66 18.14
C TRP A 45 -1.80 -19.67 17.96
N SER A 46 -0.75 -19.27 17.26
CA SER A 46 0.50 -20.02 17.17
C SER A 46 1.70 -19.10 17.40
N SER A 47 2.81 -19.67 17.88
CA SER A 47 4.06 -18.95 18.17
C SER A 47 5.20 -19.63 17.44
N ASN A 48 6.06 -18.83 16.79
CA ASN A 48 7.30 -19.36 16.23
C ASN A 48 8.35 -19.72 17.30
N ASN A 49 8.14 -19.27 18.55
CA ASN A 49 8.98 -19.60 19.70
C ASN A 49 8.13 -19.89 20.95
N PRO A 50 7.51 -21.09 21.03
CA PRO A 50 6.61 -21.46 22.14
C PRO A 50 7.27 -21.51 23.52
N LYS A 51 8.62 -21.56 23.58
CA LYS A 51 9.36 -21.53 24.85
C LYS A 51 9.40 -20.13 25.46
N VAL A 52 9.26 -19.08 24.65
CA VAL A 52 9.28 -17.68 25.09
C VAL A 52 7.86 -17.14 25.26
N ILE A 53 6.96 -17.39 24.30
CA ILE A 53 5.53 -17.12 24.47
C ILE A 53 4.73 -18.36 24.10
N ASP A 54 4.05 -18.92 25.09
CA ASP A 54 3.08 -20.01 24.90
C ASP A 54 1.80 -19.45 24.28
N ALA A 55 1.53 -19.78 23.02
CA ALA A 55 0.38 -19.28 22.28
C ALA A 55 -0.98 -19.82 22.80
N ALA A 56 -0.99 -20.91 23.57
CA ALA A 56 -2.23 -21.45 24.14
C ALA A 56 -2.67 -20.67 25.39
N THR A 57 -1.72 -20.11 26.13
CA THR A 57 -1.99 -19.47 27.43
C THR A 57 -1.63 -17.98 27.47
N GLY A 58 -0.87 -17.49 26.49
CA GLY A 58 -0.26 -16.15 26.53
C GLY A 58 0.87 -16.03 27.57
N LYS A 59 1.31 -17.14 28.18
CA LYS A 59 2.35 -17.14 29.19
C LYS A 59 3.69 -16.74 28.58
N VAL A 60 4.33 -15.76 29.19
CA VAL A 60 5.64 -15.26 28.79
C VAL A 60 6.72 -15.84 29.71
N THR A 61 7.74 -16.44 29.11
CA THR A 61 8.96 -16.87 29.80
C THR A 61 10.11 -15.99 29.31
N ARG A 62 10.62 -15.16 30.21
CA ARG A 62 11.70 -14.23 29.90
C ARG A 62 13.03 -14.98 29.73
N PRO A 63 13.81 -14.68 28.68
CA PRO A 63 15.17 -15.20 28.53
C PRO A 63 16.08 -14.77 29.69
N SER A 64 17.19 -15.48 29.91
CA SER A 64 18.21 -15.04 30.88
C SER A 64 18.85 -13.72 30.46
N PHE A 65 19.42 -12.99 31.42
CA PHE A 65 20.15 -11.74 31.15
C PHE A 65 21.23 -11.90 30.06
N GLU A 66 21.92 -13.05 30.05
CA GLU A 66 22.97 -13.39 29.09
C GLU A 66 22.42 -13.75 27.70
N ALA A 67 21.21 -14.33 27.62
CA ALA A 67 20.60 -14.72 26.36
C ALA A 67 20.07 -13.54 25.53
N GLY A 68 19.91 -12.35 26.13
CA GLY A 68 19.37 -11.19 25.44
C GLY A 68 17.85 -11.23 25.26
N ASP A 69 17.28 -10.16 24.69
CA ASP A 69 15.84 -10.10 24.39
C ASP A 69 15.47 -11.10 23.29
N ALA A 70 14.23 -11.57 23.30
CA ALA A 70 13.74 -12.55 22.35
C ALA A 70 12.57 -12.01 21.51
N ALA A 71 12.78 -11.96 20.19
CA ALA A 71 11.73 -11.67 19.23
C ALA A 71 10.88 -12.93 18.96
N VAL A 72 9.57 -12.78 19.01
CA VAL A 72 8.56 -13.82 18.81
C VAL A 72 7.52 -13.33 17.81
N THR A 73 7.23 -14.14 16.81
CA THR A 73 6.11 -13.92 15.89
C THR A 73 4.92 -14.75 16.35
N LEU A 74 3.83 -14.08 16.71
CA LEU A 74 2.55 -14.69 17.02
C LEU A 74 1.62 -14.57 15.81
N THR A 75 0.98 -15.67 15.44
CA THR A 75 0.01 -15.71 14.34
C THR A 75 -1.37 -16.03 14.90
N ALA A 76 -2.29 -15.08 14.81
CA ALA A 76 -3.70 -15.31 15.05
C ALA A 76 -4.35 -15.88 13.80
N THR A 77 -5.19 -16.89 13.97
CA THR A 77 -6.02 -17.51 12.92
C THR A 77 -7.48 -17.40 13.34
N VAL A 78 -8.23 -16.52 12.68
CA VAL A 78 -9.66 -16.32 12.93
C VAL A 78 -10.45 -17.25 12.02
N THR A 79 -11.39 -18.00 12.59
CA THR A 79 -12.14 -19.07 11.91
C THR A 79 -13.63 -18.98 12.19
N LYS A 80 -14.46 -19.12 11.15
CA LYS A 80 -15.91 -19.37 11.28
C LYS A 80 -16.38 -20.29 10.15
N GLY A 81 -17.07 -21.36 10.52
CA GLY A 81 -17.39 -22.45 9.57
C GLY A 81 -16.12 -23.00 8.92
N VAL A 82 -16.03 -22.87 7.60
CA VAL A 82 -14.85 -23.28 6.81
C VAL A 82 -13.87 -22.13 6.51
N VAL A 83 -14.25 -20.88 6.82
CA VAL A 83 -13.47 -19.68 6.49
C VAL A 83 -12.38 -19.48 7.54
N LYS A 84 -11.15 -19.19 7.10
CA LYS A 84 -9.98 -18.90 7.95
C LYS A 84 -9.17 -17.75 7.39
N GLN A 85 -8.75 -16.81 8.25
CA GLN A 85 -7.78 -15.78 7.90
C GLN A 85 -6.75 -15.59 9.01
N THR A 86 -5.56 -15.10 8.67
CA THR A 86 -4.45 -14.96 9.62
C THR A 86 -3.91 -13.55 9.71
N LYS A 87 -3.45 -13.17 10.91
CA LYS A 87 -2.77 -11.90 11.18
C LYS A 87 -1.56 -12.16 12.07
N THR A 88 -0.41 -11.63 11.67
CA THR A 88 0.85 -11.81 12.39
C THR A 88 1.17 -10.60 13.25
N PHE A 89 1.74 -10.85 14.42
CA PHE A 89 2.18 -9.85 15.39
C PHE A 89 3.61 -10.17 15.79
N LEU A 90 4.49 -9.17 15.75
CA LEU A 90 5.84 -9.30 16.25
C LEU A 90 5.91 -8.77 17.68
N VAL A 91 6.46 -9.58 18.58
CA VAL A 91 6.55 -9.32 20.02
C VAL A 91 7.99 -9.51 20.49
N ASN A 92 8.57 -8.52 21.14
CA ASN A 92 9.88 -8.59 21.76
C ASN A 92 9.73 -8.77 23.28
N VAL A 93 10.19 -9.91 23.79
CA VAL A 93 10.19 -10.24 25.21
C VAL A 93 11.53 -9.86 25.82
N LEU A 94 11.51 -9.02 26.85
CA LEU A 94 12.75 -8.55 27.48
C LEU A 94 13.36 -9.62 28.38
N LYS A 95 14.68 -9.74 28.29
CA LYS A 95 15.48 -10.59 29.17
C LYS A 95 15.30 -10.25 30.64
N LEU A 96 15.59 -11.20 31.54
CA LEU A 96 15.65 -10.97 32.99
C LEU A 96 16.72 -9.93 33.32
N ALA A 97 16.49 -9.19 34.41
CA ALA A 97 17.54 -8.33 34.99
C ALA A 97 18.70 -9.22 35.49
N GLU A 98 19.91 -8.67 35.44
CA GLU A 98 21.10 -9.31 35.98
C GLU A 98 20.91 -9.58 37.48
N SER A 99 21.03 -10.83 37.91
CA SER A 99 20.85 -11.17 39.32
C SER A 99 22.15 -10.97 40.09
N GLY A 100 22.23 -9.92 40.93
CA GLY A 100 23.30 -9.83 41.93
C GLY A 100 23.31 -8.56 42.79
N GLY A 101 23.00 -8.72 44.09
CA GLY A 101 23.63 -7.94 45.17
C GLY A 101 22.80 -6.79 45.77
N SER A 102 22.07 -7.09 46.85
CA SER A 102 21.73 -6.07 47.86
C SER A 102 23.02 -5.49 48.43
N ASN A 103 23.20 -4.16 48.38
CA ASN A 103 23.97 -3.45 49.37
C ASN A 103 23.33 -2.08 49.64
N GLY A 104 22.92 -1.87 50.88
CA GLY A 104 22.34 -0.61 51.34
C GLY A 104 23.38 0.50 51.41
N GLY A 105 22.96 1.71 51.07
CA GLY A 105 23.76 2.92 51.21
C GLY A 105 22.89 4.14 51.01
N ASN A 106 22.58 4.80 52.12
CA ASN A 106 21.70 5.96 52.22
C ASN A 106 22.41 7.27 51.78
N ASN A 107 21.56 8.24 51.41
CA ASN A 107 21.69 9.69 51.60
C ASN A 107 22.22 10.59 50.46
N GLY A 108 21.51 11.72 50.28
CA GLY A 108 22.04 12.96 49.70
C GLY A 108 21.21 13.59 48.58
N GLY A 109 20.14 14.31 48.92
CA GLY A 109 19.42 15.14 47.95
C GLY A 109 20.20 16.37 47.48
N ASN A 110 19.89 16.88 46.29
CA ASN A 110 19.83 18.31 46.04
C ASN A 110 18.97 18.64 44.81
N ASN A 111 18.31 19.80 44.91
CA ASN A 111 17.37 20.42 43.99
C ASN A 111 18.09 21.06 42.78
N GLY A 112 17.43 21.09 41.62
CA GLY A 112 17.88 21.84 40.44
C GLY A 112 16.82 21.89 39.36
N GLY A 113 15.99 22.94 39.37
CA GLY A 113 14.94 23.17 38.39
C GLY A 113 15.46 23.53 36.99
N GLY A 114 14.73 23.10 35.97
CA GLY A 114 15.01 23.41 34.56
C GLY A 114 13.89 22.96 33.63
N THR A 115 13.00 23.91 33.31
CA THR A 115 12.09 24.00 32.14
C THR A 115 11.33 22.72 31.71
N ASP A 116 10.02 22.72 31.99
CA ASP A 116 9.03 21.76 31.51
C ASP A 116 8.88 21.81 29.98
N GLN A 117 9.71 21.04 29.27
CA GLN A 117 9.40 20.55 27.94
C GLN A 117 8.66 19.21 28.13
N PRO A 118 7.44 19.00 27.56
CA PRO A 118 6.74 17.73 27.72
C PRO A 118 7.65 16.59 27.25
N ALA A 119 7.97 15.68 28.17
CA ALA A 119 8.79 14.52 27.87
C ALA A 119 8.15 13.73 26.72
N GLN A 120 8.92 13.49 25.67
CA GLN A 120 8.54 12.58 24.59
C GLN A 120 8.21 11.22 25.25
N PRO A 121 7.00 10.66 25.04
CA PRO A 121 6.70 9.31 25.53
C PRO A 121 7.73 8.33 24.96
N SER A 122 8.22 7.41 25.79
CA SER A 122 9.08 6.32 25.31
C SER A 122 8.33 5.52 24.23
N GLU A 123 9.05 5.05 23.20
CA GLU A 123 8.47 4.30 22.07
C GLU A 123 7.67 3.04 22.52
N GLN A 124 7.87 2.58 23.77
CA GLN A 124 7.19 1.45 24.41
C GLN A 124 5.72 1.71 24.80
N ALA A 125 5.29 2.96 25.05
CA ALA A 125 3.92 3.26 25.51
C ALA A 125 2.93 3.62 24.39
N GLY A 126 3.44 3.84 23.16
CA GLY A 126 2.68 4.35 22.03
C GLY A 126 2.17 5.80 22.24
N TRP A 127 2.11 6.58 21.18
CA TRP A 127 1.63 7.96 21.27
C TRP A 127 0.11 8.00 21.24
N ARG A 128 -0.51 8.53 22.29
CA ARG A 128 -1.95 8.79 22.32
C ARG A 128 -2.26 9.99 21.42
N ILE A 129 -3.19 9.81 20.50
CA ILE A 129 -3.70 10.85 19.61
C ILE A 129 -5.13 11.19 20.04
N ASP A 130 -5.36 12.47 20.35
CA ASP A 130 -6.70 13.03 20.46
C ASP A 130 -7.13 13.48 19.06
N PRO A 131 -8.12 12.83 18.43
CA PRO A 131 -8.51 13.16 17.08
C PRO A 131 -9.13 14.54 16.98
N ALA A 132 -9.72 15.09 18.05
CA ALA A 132 -10.32 16.43 18.02
C ALA A 132 -9.24 17.51 17.81
N ALA A 133 -8.07 17.34 18.42
CA ALA A 133 -6.94 18.26 18.30
C ALA A 133 -5.98 17.89 17.15
N GLY A 134 -5.85 16.60 16.83
CA GLY A 134 -4.76 16.09 15.99
C GLY A 134 -3.43 16.10 16.75
N GLY A 135 -2.32 16.20 16.03
CA GLY A 135 -0.99 16.29 16.64
C GLY A 135 0.13 15.81 15.72
N THR A 136 1.36 15.89 16.20
CA THR A 136 2.52 15.30 15.51
C THR A 136 3.27 14.40 16.48
N ILE A 137 3.66 13.22 15.99
CA ILE A 137 4.48 12.28 16.74
C ILE A 137 5.79 12.05 15.98
N SER A 138 6.82 11.65 16.70
CA SER A 138 8.12 11.31 16.11
C SER A 138 8.72 10.10 16.82
N GLY A 139 9.25 9.15 16.06
CA GLY A 139 9.79 7.88 16.56
C GLY A 139 10.58 7.17 15.46
N ALA A 140 11.68 6.50 15.83
CA ALA A 140 12.61 5.83 14.91
C ALA A 140 13.08 6.70 13.71
N GLY A 141 13.12 8.02 13.88
CA GLY A 141 13.45 9.01 12.84
C GLY A 141 12.29 9.41 11.91
N ALA A 142 11.16 8.71 11.98
CA ALA A 142 9.93 9.08 11.27
C ALA A 142 9.15 10.15 12.04
N SER A 143 8.35 10.95 11.33
CA SER A 143 7.39 11.90 11.90
C SER A 143 6.03 11.70 11.24
N ILE A 144 4.96 11.66 12.05
CA ILE A 144 3.60 11.49 11.55
C ILE A 144 2.74 12.64 12.08
N ARG A 145 2.12 13.38 11.16
CA ARG A 145 1.20 14.49 11.48
C ARG A 145 -0.24 14.07 11.24
N PHE A 146 -1.04 14.22 12.27
CA PHE A 146 -2.47 13.98 12.31
C PHE A 146 -3.22 15.32 12.29
N PRO A 147 -4.12 15.57 11.33
CA PRO A 147 -4.99 16.74 11.37
C PRO A 147 -6.08 16.59 12.44
N ALA A 148 -6.70 17.70 12.85
CA ALA A 148 -7.92 17.67 13.65
C ALA A 148 -9.08 16.99 12.89
N GLY A 149 -9.85 16.13 13.56
CA GLY A 149 -10.91 15.30 13.00
C GLY A 149 -10.41 14.08 12.21
N VAL A 150 -9.18 13.60 12.47
CA VAL A 150 -8.57 12.50 11.71
C VAL A 150 -9.26 11.15 11.91
N PHE A 151 -9.89 10.93 13.06
CA PHE A 151 -10.49 9.65 13.45
C PHE A 151 -11.66 9.90 14.42
N PRO A 152 -12.67 9.02 14.53
CA PRO A 152 -13.84 9.26 15.40
C PRO A 152 -13.52 9.21 16.90
N GLU A 153 -12.53 8.43 17.32
CA GLU A 153 -12.20 8.20 18.74
C GLU A 153 -10.70 8.22 18.99
N ALA A 154 -10.28 8.46 20.24
CA ALA A 154 -8.87 8.49 20.60
C ALA A 154 -8.20 7.12 20.41
N PHE A 155 -6.98 7.14 19.88
CA PHE A 155 -6.22 5.93 19.57
C PHE A 155 -4.75 6.12 19.92
N ARG A 156 -4.00 5.00 19.99
CA ARG A 156 -2.54 5.01 20.09
C ARG A 156 -1.92 4.68 18.75
N THR A 157 -0.78 5.31 18.45
CA THR A 157 0.04 5.00 17.27
C THR A 157 1.39 4.45 17.72
N TYR A 158 1.94 3.54 16.92
CA TYR A 158 3.25 2.92 17.13
C TYR A 158 4.06 3.01 15.84
N VAL A 159 5.37 3.16 15.98
CA VAL A 159 6.32 3.20 14.87
C VAL A 159 7.48 2.27 15.21
N ALA A 160 7.73 1.29 14.36
CA ALA A 160 8.87 0.38 14.48
C ALA A 160 9.63 0.34 13.15
N THR A 161 10.92 -0.02 13.18
CA THR A 161 11.70 -0.31 11.97
C THR A 161 11.91 -1.81 11.84
N LEU A 162 11.73 -2.33 10.63
CA LEU A 162 11.92 -3.74 10.31
C LEU A 162 13.30 -4.00 9.67
N PRO A 163 13.81 -5.25 9.76
CA PRO A 163 15.00 -5.69 9.03
C PRO A 163 14.86 -5.54 7.50
N GLU A 164 15.99 -5.52 6.77
CA GLU A 164 16.01 -5.23 5.33
C GLU A 164 15.33 -6.27 4.44
N ASP A 165 15.23 -7.52 4.89
CA ASP A 165 14.60 -8.65 4.21
C ASP A 165 13.07 -8.68 4.37
N ALA A 166 12.51 -7.90 5.30
CA ALA A 166 11.06 -7.70 5.44
C ALA A 166 10.44 -6.86 4.30
N ALA A 167 11.23 -6.53 3.28
CA ALA A 167 10.81 -5.70 2.16
C ALA A 167 10.16 -6.55 1.06
N GLY A 168 8.87 -6.31 0.82
CA GLY A 168 8.16 -6.85 -0.34
C GLY A 168 8.83 -6.49 -1.67
N LYS A 169 8.29 -7.03 -2.77
CA LYS A 169 8.89 -6.93 -4.11
C LYS A 169 8.95 -5.47 -4.58
N LEU A 170 10.14 -5.00 -4.95
CA LEU A 170 10.32 -3.67 -5.55
C LEU A 170 9.92 -3.70 -7.03
N PRO A 171 9.10 -2.74 -7.52
CA PRO A 171 8.71 -2.69 -8.92
C PRO A 171 9.75 -1.97 -9.81
N GLY A 172 10.15 -2.62 -10.90
CA GLY A 172 10.93 -1.99 -11.98
C GLY A 172 12.32 -1.52 -11.55
N ALA A 173 12.67 -0.28 -11.90
CA ALA A 173 13.99 0.32 -11.61
C ALA A 173 14.11 0.94 -10.20
N GLN A 174 13.10 0.74 -9.34
CA GLN A 174 13.06 1.37 -8.03
C GLN A 174 14.13 0.80 -7.09
N ARG A 175 14.67 1.67 -6.24
CA ARG A 175 15.60 1.32 -5.16
C ARG A 175 15.06 1.82 -3.84
N ARG A 176 15.22 1.04 -2.78
CA ARG A 176 14.90 1.49 -1.42
C ARG A 176 16.06 2.33 -0.88
N VAL A 177 15.74 3.48 -0.28
CA VAL A 177 16.70 4.45 0.28
C VAL A 177 16.42 4.79 1.74
N SER A 178 15.55 4.03 2.40
CA SER A 178 15.30 4.09 3.84
C SER A 178 15.18 2.70 4.46
N ARG A 179 15.03 2.66 5.78
CA ARG A 179 14.50 1.49 6.49
C ARG A 179 13.04 1.23 6.09
N VAL A 180 12.55 0.03 6.37
CA VAL A 180 11.12 -0.27 6.34
C VAL A 180 10.53 0.08 7.70
N TYR A 181 9.46 0.86 7.73
CA TYR A 181 8.75 1.30 8.92
C TYR A 181 7.44 0.52 9.05
N ASP A 182 7.23 -0.20 10.13
CA ASP A 182 5.91 -0.74 10.49
C ASP A 182 5.19 0.29 11.35
N ILE A 183 4.17 0.92 10.78
CA ILE A 183 3.37 1.93 11.47
C ILE A 183 2.02 1.30 11.74
N THR A 184 1.57 1.34 12.99
CA THR A 184 0.30 0.73 13.40
C THR A 184 -0.48 1.64 14.33
N LYS A 185 -1.78 1.38 14.47
CA LYS A 185 -2.64 2.07 15.42
C LYS A 185 -3.50 1.08 16.21
N SER A 186 -3.88 1.47 17.42
CA SER A 186 -4.68 0.62 18.33
C SER A 186 -6.16 0.52 17.96
N ALA A 187 -6.65 1.37 17.05
CA ALA A 187 -8.04 1.38 16.61
C ALA A 187 -8.15 0.81 15.18
N ALA A 188 -9.20 0.04 14.87
CA ALA A 188 -9.44 -0.45 13.50
C ALA A 188 -9.92 0.67 12.56
N GLY A 189 -10.06 0.42 11.26
CA GLY A 189 -10.62 1.39 10.29
C GLY A 189 -9.64 2.44 9.74
N ILE A 190 -10.09 3.23 8.76
CA ILE A 190 -9.30 4.24 8.02
C ILE A 190 -9.45 5.64 8.62
N PHE A 191 -8.47 6.51 8.37
CA PHE A 191 -8.57 7.91 8.76
C PHE A 191 -9.60 8.67 7.92
N LEU A 192 -10.37 9.53 8.58
CA LEU A 192 -11.37 10.40 7.95
C LEU A 192 -10.72 11.55 7.18
N LYS A 193 -9.46 11.85 7.51
CA LYS A 193 -8.63 12.88 6.86
C LYS A 193 -7.22 12.33 6.62
N PRO A 194 -6.51 12.77 5.57
CA PRO A 194 -5.15 12.33 5.31
C PRO A 194 -4.20 12.67 6.47
N VAL A 195 -3.36 11.71 6.84
CA VAL A 195 -2.21 11.88 7.74
C VAL A 195 -0.96 12.04 6.90
N THR A 196 -0.07 12.94 7.31
CA THR A 196 1.22 13.14 6.64
C THR A 196 2.28 12.28 7.31
N ILE A 197 2.86 11.35 6.56
CA ILE A 197 4.02 10.56 6.99
C ILE A 197 5.26 11.22 6.44
N THR A 198 6.26 11.46 7.28
CA THR A 198 7.58 11.97 6.90
C THR A 198 8.66 10.98 7.33
N LEU A 199 9.42 10.47 6.37
CA LEU A 199 10.48 9.48 6.59
C LEU A 199 11.85 10.04 6.20
N PRO A 200 12.93 9.66 6.91
CA PRO A 200 14.28 9.96 6.50
C PRO A 200 14.72 9.03 5.36
N PHE A 201 15.64 9.50 4.53
CA PHE A 201 16.29 8.73 3.47
C PHE A 201 17.78 9.09 3.34
N ASP A 202 18.56 8.16 2.78
CA ASP A 202 19.97 8.39 2.46
C ASP A 202 20.10 9.23 1.19
N SER A 203 20.29 10.54 1.36
CA SER A 203 20.47 11.49 0.25
C SER A 203 21.88 11.49 -0.34
N ALA A 204 22.88 10.90 0.33
CA ALA A 204 24.28 10.98 -0.09
C ALA A 204 24.57 10.24 -1.40
N ARG A 205 23.69 9.30 -1.76
CA ARG A 205 23.82 8.45 -2.96
C ARG A 205 22.87 8.85 -4.08
N LEU A 206 22.19 9.98 -3.95
CA LEU A 206 21.16 10.45 -4.86
C LEU A 206 21.54 11.78 -5.50
N ASP A 207 21.12 11.99 -6.74
CA ASP A 207 21.22 13.27 -7.42
C ASP A 207 19.89 14.04 -7.28
N PRO A 208 19.84 15.14 -6.51
CA PRO A 208 18.61 15.93 -6.33
C PRO A 208 18.02 16.52 -7.62
N LYS A 209 18.80 16.56 -8.70
CA LYS A 209 18.36 17.09 -10.01
C LYS A 209 17.83 15.99 -10.93
N ALA A 210 18.09 14.73 -10.61
CA ALA A 210 17.79 13.61 -11.50
C ALA A 210 16.88 12.58 -10.82
N ASP A 211 17.15 12.23 -9.57
CA ASP A 211 16.45 11.16 -8.87
C ASP A 211 15.15 11.66 -8.24
N THR A 212 14.08 10.88 -8.42
CA THR A 212 12.82 11.11 -7.69
C THR A 212 12.82 10.34 -6.38
N VAL A 213 12.18 10.89 -5.34
CA VAL A 213 12.08 10.25 -4.03
C VAL A 213 10.64 10.39 -3.53
N ALA A 214 10.03 9.29 -3.09
CA ALA A 214 8.69 9.33 -2.50
C ALA A 214 8.54 8.29 -1.38
N VAL A 215 7.59 8.52 -0.49
CA VAL A 215 7.15 7.53 0.50
C VAL A 215 6.20 6.55 -0.19
N TYR A 216 6.37 5.25 0.07
CA TYR A 216 5.51 4.18 -0.41
C TYR A 216 4.95 3.40 0.77
N TRP A 217 3.75 2.86 0.60
CA TRP A 217 3.15 1.87 1.49
C TRP A 217 3.16 0.49 0.84
N LEU A 218 3.33 -0.56 1.65
CA LEU A 218 3.27 -1.94 1.16
C LEU A 218 1.83 -2.42 1.15
N ASN A 219 1.32 -2.77 -0.02
CA ASN A 219 0.10 -3.53 -0.13
C ASN A 219 0.39 -4.98 0.27
N GLU A 220 0.04 -5.34 1.51
CA GLU A 220 0.34 -6.67 2.07
C GLU A 220 -0.40 -7.83 1.40
N VAL A 221 -1.46 -7.54 0.63
CA VAL A 221 -2.18 -8.56 -0.16
C VAL A 221 -1.39 -8.92 -1.42
N THR A 222 -0.85 -7.92 -2.09
CA THR A 222 -0.12 -8.10 -3.38
C THR A 222 1.40 -8.20 -3.19
N GLY A 223 1.92 -7.79 -2.04
CA GLY A 223 3.35 -7.63 -1.77
C GLY A 223 3.99 -6.45 -2.50
N GLU A 224 3.20 -5.54 -3.07
CA GLU A 224 3.68 -4.42 -3.89
C GLU A 224 3.76 -3.10 -3.13
N TRP A 225 4.76 -2.29 -3.46
CA TRP A 225 4.88 -0.91 -2.97
C TRP A 225 4.06 0.06 -3.81
N VAL A 226 3.24 0.87 -3.14
CA VAL A 226 2.37 1.88 -3.77
C VAL A 226 2.75 3.26 -3.23
N PRO A 227 3.01 4.26 -4.11
CA PRO A 227 3.46 5.58 -3.68
C PRO A 227 2.34 6.33 -2.95
N LEU A 228 2.75 7.17 -2.00
CA LEU A 228 1.89 8.17 -1.39
C LEU A 228 1.77 9.39 -2.29
N ASP A 229 0.65 10.09 -2.15
CA ASP A 229 0.41 11.35 -2.86
C ASP A 229 0.95 12.54 -2.07
N ASN A 230 0.99 13.70 -2.74
CA ASN A 230 1.45 14.96 -2.16
C ASN A 230 2.88 14.87 -1.58
N ALA A 231 3.77 14.26 -2.35
CA ALA A 231 5.14 14.07 -1.92
C ALA A 231 5.87 15.42 -1.81
N SER A 232 6.59 15.62 -0.70
CA SER A 232 7.40 16.82 -0.46
C SER A 232 8.77 16.42 0.08
N ILE A 233 9.83 16.88 -0.58
CA ILE A 233 11.20 16.43 -0.32
C ILE A 233 12.02 17.59 0.25
N ASP A 234 12.60 17.36 1.42
CA ASP A 234 13.66 18.18 2.02
C ASP A 234 15.01 17.47 1.82
N TRP A 235 15.66 17.78 0.70
CA TRP A 235 16.97 17.20 0.34
C TRP A 235 18.07 17.55 1.34
N THR A 236 18.01 18.75 1.91
CA THR A 236 19.00 19.23 2.90
C THR A 236 18.94 18.39 4.17
N ARG A 237 17.74 18.02 4.62
CA ARG A 237 17.54 17.18 5.82
C ARG A 237 17.42 15.69 5.53
N GLY A 238 17.46 15.28 4.26
CA GLY A 238 17.22 13.90 3.84
C GLY A 238 15.88 13.38 4.31
N LYS A 239 14.80 14.18 4.17
CA LYS A 239 13.44 13.80 4.58
C LYS A 239 12.47 13.92 3.42
N VAL A 240 11.55 12.98 3.31
CA VAL A 240 10.45 13.04 2.34
C VAL A 240 9.14 12.76 3.06
N SER A 241 8.09 13.50 2.69
CA SER A 241 6.75 13.27 3.18
C SER A 241 5.81 12.80 2.09
N GLY A 242 4.66 12.24 2.51
CA GLY A 242 3.52 11.91 1.67
C GLY A 242 2.27 11.70 2.53
N GLU A 243 1.11 11.72 1.90
CA GLU A 243 -0.18 11.59 2.58
C GLU A 243 -0.81 10.21 2.41
N THR A 244 -1.36 9.67 3.50
CA THR A 244 -2.13 8.42 3.51
C THR A 244 -3.36 8.57 4.40
N ILE A 245 -4.30 7.64 4.29
CA ILE A 245 -5.42 7.52 5.23
C ILE A 245 -5.44 6.17 5.96
N HIS A 246 -4.40 5.37 5.82
CA HIS A 246 -4.29 4.07 6.48
C HIS A 246 -2.83 3.79 6.84
N PHE A 247 -2.63 2.82 7.73
CA PHE A 247 -1.31 2.39 8.19
C PHE A 247 -1.03 0.95 7.79
N THR A 248 0.24 0.68 7.52
CA THR A 248 0.85 -0.59 7.13
C THR A 248 2.38 -0.41 7.23
N LYS A 249 3.16 -1.09 6.39
CA LYS A 249 4.60 -0.86 6.22
C LYS A 249 4.86 0.26 5.22
N PHE A 250 5.81 1.13 5.56
CA PHE A 250 6.23 2.25 4.73
C PHE A 250 7.73 2.23 4.46
N ALA A 251 8.13 2.72 3.30
CA ALA A 251 9.54 2.90 2.94
C ALA A 251 9.68 4.07 1.97
N VAL A 252 10.88 4.62 1.88
CA VAL A 252 11.25 5.60 0.86
C VAL A 252 11.89 4.86 -0.29
N LEU A 253 11.30 5.01 -1.47
CA LEU A 253 11.84 4.46 -2.72
C LEU A 253 12.22 5.60 -3.66
N THR A 254 13.20 5.33 -4.50
CA THR A 254 13.69 6.23 -5.54
C THR A 254 13.62 5.57 -6.91
N VAL A 255 13.36 6.38 -7.93
CA VAL A 255 13.63 6.03 -9.33
C VAL A 255 14.86 6.83 -9.77
N PRO A 256 15.92 6.17 -10.26
CA PRO A 256 17.09 6.84 -10.80
C PRO A 256 16.73 7.79 -11.94
N GLY A 257 17.36 8.96 -12.02
CA GLY A 257 17.10 9.99 -13.02
C GLY A 257 17.44 9.66 -14.47
N GLN A 258 17.91 8.44 -14.72
CA GLN A 258 18.25 7.93 -16.03
C GLN A 258 17.65 6.55 -16.21
N LEU A 259 17.20 6.29 -17.44
CA LEU A 259 16.79 4.95 -17.85
C LEU A 259 17.98 4.00 -17.84
N PRO A 260 17.75 2.68 -17.80
CA PRO A 260 18.82 1.68 -17.98
C PRO A 260 19.63 1.88 -19.27
N SER A 261 19.04 2.54 -20.29
CA SER A 261 19.69 2.92 -21.54
C SER A 261 20.64 4.14 -21.44
N GLY A 262 20.78 4.76 -20.25
CA GLY A 262 21.58 5.96 -20.02
C GLY A 262 20.94 7.27 -20.49
N GLN A 263 19.73 7.21 -21.05
CA GLN A 263 18.98 8.40 -21.47
C GLN A 263 18.36 9.09 -20.24
N PRO A 264 18.42 10.43 -20.13
CA PRO A 264 17.77 11.17 -19.06
C PRO A 264 16.25 10.98 -19.11
N LEU A 265 15.62 10.95 -17.94
CA LEU A 265 14.17 10.89 -17.89
C LEU A 265 13.53 12.16 -18.47
N PRO A 266 12.38 12.05 -19.16
CA PRO A 266 11.62 13.20 -19.62
C PRO A 266 11.18 14.09 -18.45
N ALA A 267 11.27 15.41 -18.58
CA ALA A 267 10.80 16.34 -17.55
C ALA A 267 9.40 16.88 -17.87
N PHE A 268 8.51 16.87 -16.87
CA PHE A 268 7.16 17.44 -16.97
C PHE A 268 6.91 18.43 -15.84
N SER A 269 6.31 19.59 -16.14
CA SER A 269 6.14 20.65 -15.15
C SER A 269 5.01 20.40 -14.14
N ASP A 270 4.16 19.40 -14.38
CA ASP A 270 2.88 19.19 -13.67
C ASP A 270 2.77 17.83 -12.96
N ILE A 271 3.90 17.15 -12.74
CA ILE A 271 3.94 15.85 -12.04
C ILE A 271 4.72 15.86 -10.74
N SER A 272 5.46 16.93 -10.44
CA SER A 272 6.26 17.03 -9.20
C SER A 272 5.38 16.82 -7.97
N GLY A 273 5.73 15.82 -7.16
CA GLY A 273 5.01 15.49 -5.92
C GLY A 273 3.72 14.69 -6.12
N HIS A 274 3.35 14.38 -7.36
CA HIS A 274 2.18 13.57 -7.68
C HIS A 274 2.49 12.09 -7.47
N TRP A 275 1.57 11.32 -6.86
CA TRP A 275 1.80 9.89 -6.57
C TRP A 275 2.29 9.07 -7.78
N ALA A 276 1.81 9.40 -8.99
CA ALA A 276 2.16 8.69 -10.23
C ALA A 276 3.47 9.18 -10.89
N GLU A 277 4.19 10.16 -10.33
CA GLU A 277 5.38 10.77 -10.94
C GLU A 277 6.41 9.71 -11.40
N ALA A 278 6.82 8.85 -10.48
CA ALA A 278 7.76 7.76 -10.75
C ALA A 278 7.27 6.83 -11.88
N SER A 279 5.99 6.49 -11.88
CA SER A 279 5.37 5.63 -12.88
C SER A 279 5.31 6.29 -14.26
N ILE A 280 4.97 7.59 -14.29
CA ILE A 280 4.95 8.42 -15.49
C ILE A 280 6.34 8.48 -16.11
N LEU A 281 7.36 8.85 -15.33
CA LEU A 281 8.72 8.94 -15.83
C LEU A 281 9.23 7.61 -16.38
N THR A 282 8.97 6.51 -15.67
CA THR A 282 9.36 5.15 -16.10
C THR A 282 8.75 4.79 -17.45
N ILE A 283 7.42 4.94 -17.59
CA ILE A 283 6.70 4.50 -18.79
C ILE A 283 6.95 5.41 -19.99
N VAL A 284 7.09 6.72 -19.76
CA VAL A 284 7.46 7.66 -20.83
C VAL A 284 8.90 7.42 -21.26
N GLY A 285 9.82 7.20 -20.32
CA GLY A 285 11.22 6.91 -20.64
C GLY A 285 11.40 5.59 -21.41
N GLN A 286 10.59 4.56 -21.11
CA GLN A 286 10.51 3.34 -21.92
C GLN A 286 9.85 3.56 -23.30
N GLY A 287 9.33 4.76 -23.56
CA GLY A 287 8.76 5.16 -24.84
C GLY A 287 7.31 4.76 -25.05
N TYR A 288 6.64 4.08 -24.10
CA TYR A 288 5.27 3.59 -24.26
C TYR A 288 4.23 4.72 -24.31
N VAL A 289 4.43 5.76 -23.50
CA VAL A 289 3.55 6.94 -23.42
C VAL A 289 4.36 8.20 -23.71
N LYS A 290 3.71 9.26 -24.17
CA LYS A 290 4.31 10.59 -24.36
C LYS A 290 3.49 11.63 -23.62
N GLY A 291 4.15 12.69 -23.15
CA GLY A 291 3.47 13.90 -22.71
C GLY A 291 3.10 14.80 -23.90
N TYR A 292 2.59 15.97 -23.57
CA TYR A 292 2.14 16.94 -24.56
C TYR A 292 3.29 17.87 -25.00
N PRO A 293 3.20 18.49 -26.20
CA PRO A 293 4.24 19.39 -26.70
C PRO A 293 4.51 20.62 -25.83
N ASP A 294 3.59 20.96 -24.92
CA ASP A 294 3.70 22.08 -23.97
C ASP A 294 4.52 21.72 -22.71
N GLY A 295 5.14 20.54 -22.67
CA GLY A 295 5.95 20.09 -21.52
C GLY A 295 5.13 19.59 -20.33
N LYS A 296 3.81 19.36 -20.52
CA LYS A 296 2.93 18.81 -19.49
C LYS A 296 2.60 17.35 -19.74
N PHE A 297 2.35 16.59 -18.68
CA PHE A 297 1.83 15.23 -18.76
C PHE A 297 0.30 15.16 -18.58
N ARG A 298 -0.26 16.06 -17.77
CA ARG A 298 -1.67 16.15 -17.37
C ARG A 298 -2.14 14.88 -16.62
N PRO A 299 -1.52 14.52 -15.48
CA PRO A 299 -1.77 13.24 -14.80
C PRO A 299 -3.25 13.05 -14.41
N ASN A 300 -3.96 14.12 -14.09
CA ASN A 300 -5.36 14.08 -13.65
C ASN A 300 -6.39 14.23 -14.79
N ALA A 301 -5.95 14.44 -16.03
CA ALA A 301 -6.87 14.50 -17.17
C ALA A 301 -7.50 13.12 -17.41
N LYS A 302 -8.77 13.13 -17.84
CA LYS A 302 -9.49 11.91 -18.22
C LYS A 302 -8.96 11.36 -19.54
N VAL A 303 -9.00 10.05 -19.66
CA VAL A 303 -8.55 9.31 -20.85
C VAL A 303 -9.77 8.80 -21.61
N THR A 304 -9.78 8.96 -22.94
CA THR A 304 -10.84 8.40 -23.78
C THR A 304 -10.63 6.91 -24.02
N ARG A 305 -11.69 6.20 -24.39
CA ARG A 305 -11.60 4.78 -24.77
C ARG A 305 -10.60 4.55 -25.91
N ALA A 306 -10.58 5.42 -26.92
CA ALA A 306 -9.62 5.33 -28.03
C ALA A 306 -8.17 5.56 -27.59
N GLU A 307 -7.93 6.55 -26.73
CA GLU A 307 -6.59 6.80 -26.18
C GLU A 307 -6.08 5.59 -25.40
N PHE A 308 -6.93 4.98 -24.56
CA PHE A 308 -6.55 3.80 -23.80
C PHE A 308 -6.22 2.59 -24.69
N VAL A 309 -7.06 2.33 -25.71
CA VAL A 309 -6.81 1.25 -26.67
C VAL A 309 -5.50 1.44 -27.41
N GLN A 310 -5.19 2.66 -27.85
CA GLN A 310 -3.92 2.96 -28.51
C GLN A 310 -2.72 2.61 -27.61
N LEU A 311 -2.83 2.90 -26.31
CA LEU A 311 -1.77 2.58 -25.34
C LEU A 311 -1.60 1.07 -25.15
N ILE A 312 -2.69 0.31 -24.99
CA ILE A 312 -2.63 -1.15 -24.87
C ILE A 312 -2.06 -1.78 -26.15
N VAL A 313 -2.57 -1.44 -27.33
CA VAL A 313 -2.12 -2.00 -28.61
C VAL A 313 -0.61 -1.80 -28.77
N ARG A 314 -0.14 -0.58 -28.47
CA ARG A 314 1.28 -0.24 -28.52
C ARG A 314 2.11 -1.00 -27.49
N ALA A 315 1.67 -1.04 -26.23
CA ALA A 315 2.42 -1.69 -25.15
C ALA A 315 2.54 -3.20 -25.33
N PHE A 316 1.50 -3.83 -25.88
CA PHE A 316 1.47 -5.27 -26.12
C PHE A 316 2.03 -5.67 -27.50
N GLY A 317 2.46 -4.69 -28.31
CA GLY A 317 3.06 -4.95 -29.63
C GLY A 317 2.07 -5.56 -30.62
N ILE A 318 0.79 -5.20 -30.50
CA ILE A 318 -0.26 -5.69 -31.38
C ILE A 318 -0.17 -4.91 -32.68
N ALA A 319 0.02 -5.62 -33.80
CA ALA A 319 0.13 -4.99 -35.10
C ALA A 319 -1.20 -4.34 -35.48
N GLU A 320 -1.15 -3.03 -35.76
CA GLU A 320 -2.32 -2.34 -36.29
C GLU A 320 -2.62 -2.88 -37.69
N ALA A 321 -3.84 -3.38 -37.87
CA ALA A 321 -4.27 -3.84 -39.17
C ALA A 321 -4.39 -2.64 -40.12
N ASN A 322 -3.90 -2.77 -41.36
CA ASN A 322 -4.26 -1.91 -42.48
C ASN A 322 -5.73 -2.17 -42.88
N ALA A 323 -6.67 -2.04 -41.93
CA ALA A 323 -8.03 -2.55 -42.07
C ALA A 323 -8.89 -1.60 -42.90
N LYS A 324 -9.11 -1.95 -44.17
CA LYS A 324 -10.12 -1.33 -45.05
C LYS A 324 -11.56 -1.56 -44.56
N THR A 325 -11.79 -2.56 -43.71
CA THR A 325 -13.09 -2.86 -43.06
C THR A 325 -13.10 -2.35 -41.62
N GLY A 326 -13.98 -1.39 -41.31
CA GLY A 326 -14.16 -0.90 -39.93
C GLY A 326 -14.89 -1.93 -39.06
N ALA A 327 -14.40 -2.15 -37.83
CA ALA A 327 -15.06 -3.05 -36.87
C ALA A 327 -16.34 -2.43 -36.29
N PHE A 328 -16.38 -1.10 -36.16
CA PHE A 328 -17.49 -0.35 -35.57
C PHE A 328 -17.85 0.86 -36.44
N ALA A 329 -19.15 1.17 -36.52
CA ALA A 329 -19.67 2.17 -37.45
C ALA A 329 -19.13 3.60 -37.19
N ASP A 330 -18.97 3.95 -35.92
CA ASP A 330 -18.52 5.26 -35.43
C ASP A 330 -17.00 5.46 -35.47
N THR A 331 -16.24 4.46 -35.93
CA THR A 331 -14.76 4.53 -35.99
C THR A 331 -14.22 4.70 -37.41
N ALA A 332 -15.09 4.73 -38.43
CA ALA A 332 -14.68 4.67 -39.84
C ALA A 332 -13.69 5.78 -40.26
N ASN A 333 -13.84 6.99 -39.71
CA ASN A 333 -12.98 8.15 -40.00
C ASN A 333 -12.18 8.60 -38.76
N HIS A 334 -12.10 7.77 -37.73
CA HIS A 334 -11.45 8.12 -36.46
C HIS A 334 -9.95 7.80 -36.50
N TRP A 335 -9.11 8.63 -35.88
CA TRP A 335 -7.64 8.46 -35.91
C TRP A 335 -7.18 7.13 -35.30
N ALA A 336 -7.89 6.65 -34.28
CA ALA A 336 -7.61 5.38 -33.61
C ALA A 336 -8.20 4.14 -34.32
N ARG A 337 -8.74 4.28 -35.54
CA ARG A 337 -9.42 3.18 -36.26
C ARG A 337 -8.55 1.93 -36.37
N GLY A 338 -7.27 2.08 -36.71
CA GLY A 338 -6.33 0.96 -36.86
C GLY A 338 -6.14 0.21 -35.54
N ALA A 339 -5.83 0.93 -34.48
CA ALA A 339 -5.69 0.38 -33.13
C ALA A 339 -6.97 -0.29 -32.63
N ILE A 340 -8.14 0.33 -32.80
CA ILE A 340 -9.43 -0.24 -32.38
C ILE A 340 -9.73 -1.53 -33.15
N ALA A 341 -9.53 -1.54 -34.47
CA ALA A 341 -9.74 -2.75 -35.29
C ALA A 341 -8.79 -3.88 -34.87
N ALA A 342 -7.52 -3.56 -34.58
CA ALA A 342 -6.54 -4.54 -34.12
C ALA A 342 -6.87 -5.09 -32.72
N ALA A 343 -7.29 -4.22 -31.79
CA ALA A 343 -7.71 -4.63 -30.46
C ALA A 343 -8.96 -5.53 -30.50
N HIS A 344 -9.92 -5.23 -31.38
CA HIS A 344 -11.09 -6.08 -31.59
C HIS A 344 -10.71 -7.44 -32.17
N ALA A 345 -9.86 -7.47 -33.21
CA ALA A 345 -9.36 -8.72 -33.78
C ALA A 345 -8.56 -9.57 -32.77
N ALA A 346 -7.91 -8.93 -31.81
CA ALA A 346 -7.19 -9.59 -30.71
C ALA A 346 -8.09 -10.00 -29.52
N GLY A 347 -9.40 -9.72 -29.57
CA GLY A 347 -10.35 -10.02 -28.49
C GLY A 347 -10.21 -9.15 -27.24
N ILE A 348 -9.59 -7.98 -27.36
CA ILE A 348 -9.34 -7.06 -26.24
C ILE A 348 -10.55 -6.17 -25.98
N VAL A 349 -11.16 -5.68 -27.06
CA VAL A 349 -12.34 -4.81 -26.98
C VAL A 349 -13.51 -5.45 -27.69
N ASP A 350 -14.67 -5.29 -27.09
CA ASP A 350 -15.95 -5.44 -27.75
C ASP A 350 -16.62 -4.05 -27.77
N GLY A 351 -17.36 -3.76 -28.84
CA GLY A 351 -18.20 -2.57 -28.91
C GLY A 351 -19.45 -2.73 -28.07
N TYR A 352 -20.38 -1.80 -28.24
CA TYR A 352 -21.72 -1.88 -27.67
C TYR A 352 -22.67 -2.64 -28.59
N GLU A 353 -23.84 -3.03 -28.06
CA GLU A 353 -24.87 -3.77 -28.80
C GLU A 353 -25.38 -3.02 -30.06
N ASP A 354 -25.30 -1.69 -30.03
CA ASP A 354 -25.63 -0.80 -31.15
C ASP A 354 -24.57 -0.77 -32.27
N ARG A 355 -23.54 -1.63 -32.18
CA ARG A 355 -22.39 -1.71 -33.12
C ARG A 355 -21.48 -0.48 -33.12
N THR A 356 -21.51 0.32 -32.06
CA THR A 356 -20.58 1.44 -31.85
C THR A 356 -19.46 1.07 -30.89
N PHE A 357 -18.35 1.83 -30.92
CA PHE A 357 -17.25 1.70 -29.97
C PHE A 357 -17.21 2.84 -28.95
N ARG A 358 -17.73 4.01 -29.32
CA ARG A 358 -17.69 5.29 -28.60
C ARG A 358 -16.25 5.72 -28.28
N PRO A 359 -15.42 5.99 -29.30
CA PRO A 359 -13.98 6.20 -29.13
C PRO A 359 -13.61 7.41 -28.26
N ASP A 360 -14.43 8.47 -28.31
CA ASP A 360 -14.16 9.74 -27.63
C ASP A 360 -14.77 9.82 -26.21
N ASP A 361 -15.56 8.82 -25.81
CA ASP A 361 -16.10 8.75 -24.45
C ASP A 361 -14.97 8.50 -23.44
N PRO A 362 -14.99 9.15 -22.26
CA PRO A 362 -14.08 8.83 -21.17
C PRO A 362 -14.22 7.37 -20.73
N ILE A 363 -13.11 6.67 -20.58
CA ILE A 363 -13.12 5.26 -20.17
C ILE A 363 -13.40 5.12 -18.67
N THR A 364 -14.29 4.20 -18.30
CA THR A 364 -14.53 3.86 -16.89
C THR A 364 -13.49 2.85 -16.37
N ARG A 365 -13.29 2.79 -15.06
CA ARG A 365 -12.33 1.86 -14.44
C ARG A 365 -12.64 0.39 -14.73
N GLU A 366 -13.91 -0.01 -14.75
CA GLU A 366 -14.28 -1.39 -15.08
C GLU A 366 -13.99 -1.73 -16.55
N GLN A 367 -14.22 -0.80 -17.48
CA GLN A 367 -13.85 -0.96 -18.89
C GLN A 367 -12.33 -1.08 -19.03
N MET A 368 -11.58 -0.22 -18.33
CA MET A 368 -10.11 -0.25 -18.33
C MET A 368 -9.58 -1.60 -17.83
N ALA A 369 -10.17 -2.15 -16.76
CA ALA A 369 -9.80 -3.44 -16.21
C ALA A 369 -10.10 -4.60 -17.16
N VAL A 370 -11.27 -4.60 -17.80
CA VAL A 370 -11.67 -5.62 -18.78
C VAL A 370 -10.70 -5.65 -19.95
N MET A 371 -10.42 -4.49 -20.55
CA MET A 371 -9.48 -4.40 -21.67
C MET A 371 -8.06 -4.83 -21.27
N THR A 372 -7.59 -4.45 -20.08
CA THR A 372 -6.27 -4.85 -19.58
C THR A 372 -6.18 -6.36 -19.34
N ALA A 373 -7.17 -6.95 -18.67
CA ALA A 373 -7.21 -8.39 -18.38
C ALA A 373 -7.21 -9.22 -19.66
N ARG A 374 -7.99 -8.80 -20.67
CA ARG A 374 -8.05 -9.46 -21.98
C ARG A 374 -6.74 -9.32 -22.75
N ALA A 375 -6.12 -8.13 -22.75
CA ALA A 375 -4.81 -7.92 -23.37
C ALA A 375 -3.72 -8.81 -22.75
N MET A 376 -3.80 -9.04 -21.44
CA MET A 376 -2.93 -9.94 -20.70
C MET A 376 -3.33 -11.42 -20.80
N LYS A 377 -4.44 -11.75 -21.44
CA LYS A 377 -5.00 -13.11 -21.54
C LYS A 377 -5.19 -13.78 -20.18
N LEU A 378 -5.56 -12.99 -19.18
CA LEU A 378 -5.87 -13.51 -17.85
C LEU A 378 -7.10 -14.42 -17.94
N GLN A 379 -7.08 -15.52 -17.19
CA GLN A 379 -8.26 -16.36 -17.07
C GLN A 379 -9.32 -15.61 -16.27
N PRO A 380 -10.58 -15.56 -16.74
CA PRO A 380 -11.66 -14.96 -15.97
C PRO A 380 -11.76 -15.61 -14.60
N ALA A 381 -11.73 -14.80 -13.55
CA ALA A 381 -11.96 -15.32 -12.21
C ALA A 381 -13.42 -15.77 -12.10
N ALA A 382 -13.66 -16.91 -11.44
CA ALA A 382 -15.02 -17.38 -11.21
C ALA A 382 -15.81 -16.32 -10.45
N ALA A 383 -17.07 -16.06 -10.82
CA ALA A 383 -17.93 -15.14 -10.08
C ALA A 383 -18.14 -15.56 -8.62
N GLY A 384 -17.98 -16.86 -8.30
CA GLY A 384 -17.91 -17.43 -6.95
C GLY A 384 -16.50 -17.77 -6.45
N GLY A 385 -15.45 -17.28 -7.12
CA GLY A 385 -14.05 -17.44 -6.75
C GLY A 385 -13.65 -16.56 -5.55
N LYS A 386 -12.57 -16.96 -4.88
CA LYS A 386 -12.08 -16.50 -3.57
C LYS A 386 -12.24 -14.99 -3.31
N ASP A 387 -12.91 -14.71 -2.20
CA ASP A 387 -12.83 -13.54 -1.32
C ASP A 387 -12.95 -12.13 -1.93
N THR A 388 -14.02 -11.47 -1.53
CA THR A 388 -14.46 -10.10 -1.81
C THR A 388 -13.34 -9.06 -1.79
N VAL A 389 -12.79 -8.73 -2.97
CA VAL A 389 -11.73 -7.72 -3.11
C VAL A 389 -12.27 -6.29 -2.97
N PHE A 390 -13.57 -6.06 -3.22
CA PHE A 390 -14.15 -4.72 -3.25
C PHE A 390 -15.49 -4.56 -2.50
N THR A 391 -15.66 -3.45 -1.77
CA THR A 391 -16.84 -3.05 -0.99
C THR A 391 -18.01 -2.61 -1.88
N ASP A 392 -17.71 -2.01 -3.03
CA ASP A 392 -18.64 -1.61 -4.08
C ASP A 392 -18.72 -2.66 -5.21
N ARG A 393 -18.44 -3.94 -4.88
CA ARG A 393 -18.51 -5.04 -5.85
C ARG A 393 -19.87 -5.14 -6.53
N ALA A 394 -20.95 -4.83 -5.81
CA ALA A 394 -22.32 -4.85 -6.33
C ALA A 394 -22.55 -3.80 -7.43
N ASP A 395 -21.71 -2.76 -7.51
CA ASP A 395 -21.79 -1.73 -8.54
C ASP A 395 -21.00 -2.12 -9.80
N ILE A 396 -20.20 -3.20 -9.75
CA ILE A 396 -19.45 -3.68 -10.92
C ILE A 396 -20.42 -4.40 -11.83
N ALA A 397 -20.45 -4.03 -13.11
CA ALA A 397 -21.35 -4.68 -14.05
C ALA A 397 -21.04 -6.18 -14.21
N ASP A 398 -22.07 -7.02 -14.37
CA ASP A 398 -21.94 -8.47 -14.46
C ASP A 398 -20.95 -8.92 -15.56
N TRP A 399 -20.96 -8.22 -16.70
CA TRP A 399 -20.06 -8.49 -17.82
C TRP A 399 -18.59 -8.13 -17.51
N ALA A 400 -18.35 -7.19 -16.61
CA ALA A 400 -17.02 -6.72 -16.24
C ALA A 400 -16.42 -7.52 -15.07
N LEU A 401 -17.29 -8.00 -14.16
CA LEU A 401 -16.90 -8.58 -12.88
C LEU A 401 -15.80 -9.66 -12.98
N PRO A 402 -15.87 -10.68 -13.85
CA PRO A 402 -14.82 -11.70 -13.93
C PRO A 402 -13.45 -11.15 -14.30
N SER A 403 -13.41 -10.13 -15.16
CA SER A 403 -12.16 -9.50 -15.59
C SER A 403 -11.62 -8.52 -14.55
N VAL A 404 -12.51 -7.80 -13.87
CA VAL A 404 -12.12 -6.91 -12.76
C VAL A 404 -11.48 -7.71 -11.65
N LEU A 405 -12.08 -8.84 -11.26
CA LEU A 405 -11.52 -9.75 -10.26
C LEU A 405 -10.15 -10.29 -10.70
N ALA A 406 -10.06 -10.86 -11.91
CA ALA A 406 -8.79 -11.39 -12.43
C ALA A 406 -7.68 -10.32 -12.49
N ALA A 407 -8.00 -9.10 -12.94
CA ALA A 407 -7.04 -8.00 -12.98
C ALA A 407 -6.56 -7.60 -11.58
N SER A 408 -7.47 -7.62 -10.60
CA SER A 408 -7.16 -7.23 -9.22
C SER A 408 -6.34 -8.31 -8.48
N GLU A 409 -6.67 -9.59 -8.68
CA GLU A 409 -5.90 -10.73 -8.18
C GLU A 409 -4.44 -10.72 -8.68
N ASN A 410 -4.23 -10.24 -9.90
CA ASN A 410 -2.90 -10.10 -10.50
C ASN A 410 -2.25 -8.74 -10.20
N GLY A 411 -2.81 -7.94 -9.28
CA GLY A 411 -2.22 -6.66 -8.85
C GLY A 411 -2.26 -5.54 -9.89
N LEU A 412 -3.02 -5.66 -10.99
CA LEU A 412 -3.12 -4.63 -12.02
C LEU A 412 -3.98 -3.44 -11.59
N PHE A 413 -4.94 -3.71 -10.71
CA PHE A 413 -5.85 -2.72 -10.14
C PHE A 413 -5.83 -2.88 -8.63
N VAL A 414 -5.40 -1.82 -7.96
CA VAL A 414 -5.52 -1.71 -6.51
C VAL A 414 -6.70 -0.80 -6.25
N GLY A 415 -7.70 -1.30 -5.52
CA GLY A 415 -8.88 -0.51 -5.16
C GLY A 415 -8.52 0.70 -4.31
N TYR A 416 -9.43 1.65 -4.26
CA TYR A 416 -9.38 2.78 -3.34
C TYR A 416 -10.02 2.37 -2.02
N GLN A 417 -9.20 1.96 -1.05
CA GLN A 417 -9.65 1.79 0.34
C GLN A 417 -10.73 0.70 0.44
N GLY A 418 -10.52 -0.39 -0.31
CA GLY A 418 -11.49 -1.46 -0.44
C GLY A 418 -12.56 -1.23 -1.50
N ALA A 419 -12.69 -0.06 -2.15
CA ALA A 419 -13.64 0.13 -3.26
C ALA A 419 -12.94 0.09 -4.64
N PHE A 420 -13.55 -0.52 -5.65
CA PHE A 420 -13.05 -0.55 -7.02
C PHE A 420 -13.35 0.75 -7.80
N ARG A 421 -14.51 1.36 -7.53
CA ARG A 421 -15.11 2.50 -8.22
C ARG A 421 -15.37 2.24 -9.71
N PRO A 422 -16.22 1.25 -10.06
CA PRO A 422 -16.36 0.75 -11.44
C PRO A 422 -16.70 1.82 -12.47
N HIS A 423 -17.59 2.76 -12.12
CA HIS A 423 -18.07 3.80 -13.02
C HIS A 423 -17.25 5.10 -13.00
N ALA A 424 -16.22 5.19 -12.14
CA ALA A 424 -15.36 6.36 -12.15
C ALA A 424 -14.52 6.39 -13.44
N TYR A 425 -14.34 7.59 -14.01
CA TYR A 425 -13.50 7.76 -15.20
C TYR A 425 -12.02 7.71 -14.86
N ALA A 426 -11.27 6.92 -15.62
CA ALA A 426 -9.84 6.76 -15.45
C ALA A 426 -9.08 8.05 -15.78
N THR A 427 -8.07 8.36 -14.97
CA THR A 427 -7.11 9.44 -15.26
C THR A 427 -5.91 8.93 -16.05
N ARG A 428 -5.14 9.85 -16.64
CA ARG A 428 -3.86 9.53 -17.31
C ARG A 428 -2.87 8.87 -16.34
N ALA A 429 -2.82 9.32 -15.09
CA ALA A 429 -1.99 8.73 -14.05
C ALA A 429 -2.38 7.28 -13.73
N GLU A 430 -3.68 7.02 -13.52
CA GLU A 430 -4.19 5.67 -13.27
C GLU A 430 -3.91 4.75 -14.48
N THR A 431 -4.13 5.26 -15.69
CA THR A 431 -3.88 4.54 -16.94
C THR A 431 -2.41 4.13 -17.06
N VAL A 432 -1.49 5.04 -16.80
CA VAL A 432 -0.04 4.75 -16.82
C VAL A 432 0.34 3.74 -15.76
N GLU A 433 -0.20 3.87 -14.55
CA GLU A 433 0.11 2.94 -13.46
C GLU A 433 -0.37 1.52 -13.79
N THR A 434 -1.60 1.38 -14.31
CA THR A 434 -2.11 0.09 -14.79
C THR A 434 -1.23 -0.48 -15.90
N LEU A 435 -0.84 0.34 -16.87
CA LEU A 435 0.03 -0.09 -17.97
C LEU A 435 1.41 -0.53 -17.47
N ARG A 436 1.99 0.21 -16.52
CA ARG A 436 3.27 -0.10 -15.90
C ARG A 436 3.25 -1.47 -15.22
N ARG A 437 2.18 -1.76 -14.45
CA ARG A 437 1.98 -3.05 -13.79
C ARG A 437 1.83 -4.18 -14.82
N ALA A 438 1.03 -3.95 -15.85
CA ALA A 438 0.81 -4.92 -16.92
C ALA A 438 2.10 -5.28 -17.68
N ILE A 439 2.93 -4.29 -18.01
CA ILE A 439 4.24 -4.51 -18.67
C ILE A 439 5.21 -5.25 -17.74
N ALA A 440 5.25 -4.89 -16.46
CA ALA A 440 6.13 -5.54 -15.49
C ALA A 440 5.83 -7.03 -15.33
N LEU A 441 4.55 -7.44 -15.37
CA LEU A 441 4.14 -8.84 -15.29
C LEU A 441 4.48 -9.67 -16.55
N ARG A 442 4.72 -9.03 -17.69
CA ARG A 442 5.12 -9.71 -18.94
C ARG A 442 6.61 -10.06 -18.97
N THR A 443 7.43 -9.36 -18.19
CA THR A 443 8.88 -9.50 -18.26
C THR A 443 9.30 -10.75 -17.48
N PRO A 444 9.86 -11.78 -18.12
CA PRO A 444 10.18 -13.07 -17.50
C PRO A 444 11.30 -12.96 -16.45
#